data_AF-A0A2E4WI95-F1
#
_entry.id   AF-A0A2E4WI95-F1
#
_cell.length_a   1.000
_cell.length_b   1.000
_cell.length_c   1.000
_cell.angle_alpha   90.00
_cell.angle_beta   90.00
_cell.angle_gamma   90.00
#
_symmetry.space_group_name_H-M   'P 1'
#
loop_
_entity.id
_entity.type
_entity.pdbx_description
1 polymer ?
#
loop_
_entity_poly.entity_id
_entity_poly.type
_entity_poly.pdbx_seq_one_letter_code
_entity_poly.pdbx_strand_id
1 'polypeptide(L)'
;MNSLRIINRPFAVLFALAFIFSSCQDESFLNTENLNQPDESRALASSADVEALIKGSVISYFASHDYGGYEHLLVSSDVMTCSWGNAMMKLSSSEPRVELPNTTTYSYAYAIENNWYRMYRAISSANDGLRAISSGMQIGENGADNERARAFAKLIQGMAHGLLACFYDKAFIFDETVDLNTDVLELKSYTEVAAAAVTMLEEAASIATANSFTMDSWWNGITHSNEDIAKIAHSFAARYLAQVARTPAERAAVDWNKVITHVSNGITETLAPNGDGYNNWLHSGQEFHNDRGRSWARMDYKFIGGADASDGYKNWLATDVQSRTEFFMDISDKRVTTGEDADGDELEDEGLYAGTRGPSPFRANRGTYHFSRYSFHRYESFAGEGYVAPIPILTTAEMDFLHAEALLHQGKGDEAAAIMDKYHTDLGGYPSSVGTAIGSISDVAGPINGPVSQGSLWSILKYNKLMEVALTGAGIEFYDVRGWGDLTSGTAIHHPLPAKELGVLQQEIYSFGGSGGTDAAPGNSATPRAYHGPKVPH
;
A
#
# COMPACT_ATOMS: atom_id res chain seq x y z
N MET A 1 37.64 -72.57 -43.46
CA MET A 1 37.07 -73.42 -42.40
C MET A 1 35.62 -73.00 -42.20
N ASN A 2 34.71 -73.98 -42.31
CA ASN A 2 33.30 -74.07 -41.90
C ASN A 2 32.82 -73.00 -40.88
N SER A 3 31.61 -72.43 -40.90
CA SER A 3 30.37 -72.78 -41.61
C SER A 3 29.39 -71.60 -41.61
N LEU A 4 28.59 -71.52 -42.70
CA LEU A 4 27.19 -71.03 -42.79
C LEU A 4 26.97 -69.53 -42.47
N ARG A 5 26.74 -68.57 -43.40
CA ARG A 5 25.88 -68.52 -44.61
C ARG A 5 24.47 -69.03 -44.26
N ILE A 6 23.40 -68.22 -44.30
CA ILE A 6 22.68 -67.82 -45.53
C ILE A 6 21.42 -66.99 -45.11
N ILE A 7 21.17 -65.77 -45.64
CA ILE A 7 20.22 -65.41 -46.76
C ILE A 7 18.91 -64.81 -46.20
N ASN A 8 18.26 -63.72 -46.67
CA ASN A 8 18.12 -62.95 -47.93
C ASN A 8 17.61 -61.52 -47.55
N ARG A 9 18.10 -60.34 -48.02
CA ARG A 9 17.92 -59.62 -49.33
C ARG A 9 16.46 -59.57 -49.87
N PRO A 10 15.97 -58.52 -50.60
CA PRO A 10 16.61 -57.26 -51.05
C PRO A 10 15.72 -55.97 -51.04
N PHE A 11 16.36 -54.83 -51.37
CA PHE A 11 15.90 -53.65 -52.14
C PHE A 11 14.62 -52.83 -51.80
N ALA A 12 14.87 -51.56 -51.49
CA ALA A 12 14.24 -50.31 -51.98
C ALA A 12 12.75 -50.28 -52.38
N VAL A 13 12.03 -49.27 -51.87
CA VAL A 13 11.42 -48.16 -52.64
C VAL A 13 10.58 -47.28 -51.71
N LEU A 14 10.72 -45.97 -51.89
CA LEU A 14 9.91 -44.89 -51.32
C LEU A 14 8.43 -45.06 -51.73
N PHE A 15 7.48 -45.03 -50.78
CA PHE A 15 6.08 -44.78 -51.11
C PHE A 15 5.44 -43.93 -50.02
N ALA A 16 5.09 -42.70 -50.41
CA ALA A 16 4.12 -41.88 -49.70
C ALA A 16 2.73 -42.49 -49.91
N LEU A 17 2.02 -42.78 -48.82
CA LEU A 17 0.58 -43.02 -48.85
C LEU A 17 -0.10 -42.05 -47.90
N ALA A 18 -0.83 -41.12 -48.49
CA ALA A 18 -1.90 -40.39 -47.83
C ALA A 18 -3.01 -41.39 -47.48
N PHE A 19 -3.34 -41.48 -46.19
CA PHE A 19 -4.62 -42.02 -45.73
C PHE A 19 -5.40 -40.89 -45.07
N ILE A 20 -6.39 -40.40 -45.81
CA ILE A 20 -7.54 -39.70 -45.25
C ILE A 20 -8.36 -40.76 -44.50
N PHE A 21 -8.43 -40.66 -43.18
CA PHE A 21 -9.53 -41.22 -42.41
C PHE A 21 -10.35 -40.06 -41.86
N SER A 22 -11.52 -39.87 -42.47
CA SER A 22 -12.66 -39.22 -41.84
C SER A 22 -13.16 -40.17 -40.75
N SER A 23 -12.84 -39.86 -39.49
CA SER A 23 -13.68 -40.29 -38.38
C SER A 23 -14.21 -39.02 -37.72
N CYS A 24 -15.53 -38.84 -37.76
CA CYS A 24 -16.25 -37.97 -36.85
C CYS A 24 -15.83 -38.33 -35.43
N GLN A 25 -14.94 -37.56 -34.83
CA GLN A 25 -14.85 -37.48 -33.39
C GLN A 25 -15.75 -36.33 -32.99
N ASP A 26 -16.88 -36.74 -32.45
CA ASP A 26 -17.85 -35.94 -31.73
C ASP A 26 -17.18 -34.80 -30.94
N GLU A 27 -17.48 -33.55 -31.29
CA GLU A 27 -17.00 -32.36 -30.58
C GLU A 27 -17.60 -32.27 -29.15
N SER A 28 -18.42 -33.23 -28.74
CA SER A 28 -18.96 -33.37 -27.39
C SER A 28 -17.91 -33.60 -26.30
N PHE A 29 -16.69 -34.04 -26.63
CA PHE A 29 -15.59 -34.16 -25.66
C PHE A 29 -14.89 -32.81 -25.35
N LEU A 30 -14.93 -31.84 -26.27
CA LEU A 30 -14.44 -30.48 -26.02
C LEU A 30 -15.52 -29.59 -25.39
N ASN A 31 -16.77 -30.06 -25.39
CA ASN A 31 -17.86 -29.54 -24.56
C ASN A 31 -17.87 -30.23 -23.18
N THR A 32 -16.72 -30.31 -22.51
CA THR A 32 -16.76 -30.45 -21.06
C THR A 32 -17.19 -29.10 -20.49
N GLU A 33 -18.47 -29.01 -20.09
CA GLU A 33 -18.95 -27.97 -19.19
C GLU A 33 -17.94 -27.87 -18.03
N ASN A 34 -17.41 -26.67 -17.82
CA ASN A 34 -16.43 -26.44 -16.78
C ASN A 34 -17.11 -26.55 -15.41
N LEU A 35 -17.20 -27.76 -14.87
CA LEU A 35 -17.73 -28.06 -13.53
C LEU A 35 -16.90 -27.42 -12.39
N ASN A 36 -15.75 -26.82 -12.73
CA ASN A 36 -14.89 -26.04 -11.84
C ASN A 36 -15.01 -24.53 -12.07
N GLN A 37 -15.93 -24.03 -12.91
CA GLN A 37 -16.40 -22.66 -12.71
C GLN A 37 -17.02 -22.63 -11.31
N PRO A 38 -16.53 -21.79 -10.38
CA PRO A 38 -17.28 -21.54 -9.16
C PRO A 38 -18.67 -21.12 -9.62
N ASP A 39 -19.63 -21.96 -9.30
CA ASP A 39 -21.00 -21.99 -9.80
C ASP A 39 -21.66 -20.61 -9.66
N GLU A 40 -21.47 -19.73 -10.65
CA GLU A 40 -21.98 -18.35 -10.68
C GLU A 40 -23.51 -18.38 -10.56
N SER A 41 -24.15 -19.39 -11.18
CA SER A 41 -25.57 -19.71 -11.01
C SER A 41 -25.97 -20.07 -9.59
N ARG A 42 -25.08 -20.66 -8.78
CA ARG A 42 -25.36 -21.02 -7.38
C ARG A 42 -24.96 -19.93 -6.39
N ALA A 43 -23.91 -19.16 -6.67
CA ALA A 43 -23.49 -18.00 -5.87
C ALA A 43 -24.42 -16.79 -6.07
N LEU A 44 -25.16 -16.73 -7.18
CA LEU A 44 -26.15 -15.70 -7.49
C LEU A 44 -27.61 -16.23 -7.44
N ALA A 45 -27.83 -17.40 -6.83
CA ALA A 45 -29.14 -18.07 -6.81
C ALA A 45 -30.22 -17.31 -6.03
N SER A 46 -29.82 -16.45 -5.09
CA SER A 46 -30.73 -15.61 -4.31
C SER A 46 -30.18 -14.19 -4.14
N SER A 47 -31.08 -13.23 -3.92
CA SER A 47 -30.72 -11.83 -3.65
C SER A 47 -29.82 -11.66 -2.42
N ALA A 48 -30.00 -12.52 -1.41
CA ALA A 48 -29.18 -12.54 -0.21
C ALA A 48 -27.74 -13.00 -0.49
N ASP A 49 -27.55 -13.97 -1.39
CA ASP A 49 -26.21 -14.45 -1.77
C ASP A 49 -25.44 -13.38 -2.53
N VAL A 50 -26.11 -12.67 -3.45
CA VAL A 50 -25.52 -11.53 -4.18
C VAL A 50 -25.11 -10.42 -3.22
N GLU A 51 -25.97 -10.08 -2.25
CA GLU A 51 -25.64 -9.07 -1.25
C GLU A 51 -24.46 -9.49 -0.37
N ALA A 52 -24.42 -10.76 0.06
CA ALA A 52 -23.31 -11.30 0.83
C ALA A 52 -21.99 -11.29 0.03
N LEU A 53 -22.04 -11.57 -1.27
CA LEU A 53 -20.88 -11.51 -2.17
C LEU A 53 -20.35 -10.08 -2.28
N ILE A 54 -21.23 -9.10 -2.54
CA ILE A 54 -20.85 -7.69 -2.61
C ILE A 54 -20.25 -7.24 -1.28
N LYS A 55 -20.90 -7.57 -0.16
CA LYS A 55 -20.37 -7.27 1.18
C LYS A 55 -19.01 -7.92 1.41
N GLY A 56 -18.79 -9.15 0.94
CA GLY A 56 -17.51 -9.86 1.06
C GLY A 56 -16.35 -9.26 0.25
N SER A 57 -16.63 -8.43 -0.77
CA SER A 57 -15.59 -7.79 -1.59
C SER A 57 -14.63 -6.94 -0.77
N VAL A 58 -15.13 -6.26 0.27
CA VAL A 58 -14.33 -5.41 1.16
C VAL A 58 -13.29 -6.20 1.94
N ILE A 59 -13.57 -7.45 2.30
CA ILE A 59 -12.61 -8.31 3.02
C ILE A 59 -11.39 -8.59 2.13
N SER A 60 -11.62 -8.79 0.83
CA SER A 60 -10.53 -9.00 -0.14
C SER A 60 -9.68 -7.74 -0.31
N TYR A 61 -10.30 -6.55 -0.31
CA TYR A 61 -9.57 -5.28 -0.27
C TYR A 61 -8.79 -5.12 1.04
N PHE A 62 -9.44 -5.37 2.17
CA PHE A 62 -8.88 -5.14 3.51
C PHE A 62 -7.65 -6.01 3.77
N ALA A 63 -7.62 -7.22 3.20
CA ALA A 63 -6.46 -8.11 3.23
C ALA A 63 -5.17 -7.49 2.65
N SER A 64 -5.19 -6.32 2.00
CA SER A 64 -3.97 -5.59 1.67
C SER A 64 -3.17 -5.11 2.90
N HIS A 65 -3.81 -4.93 4.06
CA HIS A 65 -3.18 -4.51 5.33
C HIS A 65 -2.54 -5.67 6.11
N ASP A 66 -2.66 -6.90 5.59
CA ASP A 66 -2.08 -8.09 6.19
C ASP A 66 -0.57 -8.18 5.91
N TYR A 67 0.08 -9.03 6.70
CA TYR A 67 1.49 -9.33 6.76
C TYR A 67 2.13 -9.52 5.37
N GLY A 68 1.43 -10.21 4.47
CA GLY A 68 1.93 -10.51 3.13
C GLY A 68 1.77 -9.41 2.10
N GLY A 69 1.06 -8.32 2.38
CA GLY A 69 0.78 -7.25 1.41
C GLY A 69 1.39 -5.90 1.78
N TYR A 70 1.73 -5.69 3.07
CA TYR A 70 2.03 -4.36 3.60
C TYR A 70 3.43 -4.19 4.23
N GLU A 71 3.93 -5.19 4.99
CA GLU A 71 5.13 -5.05 5.82
C GLU A 71 6.39 -4.59 5.07
N HIS A 72 6.61 -5.08 3.84
CA HIS A 72 7.75 -4.68 3.03
C HIS A 72 7.67 -3.20 2.60
N LEU A 73 6.47 -2.65 2.35
CA LEU A 73 6.31 -1.24 2.00
C LEU A 73 6.70 -0.33 3.17
N LEU A 74 6.30 -0.71 4.39
CA LEU A 74 6.61 0.04 5.62
C LEU A 74 8.10 0.22 5.86
N VAL A 75 8.88 -0.85 5.64
CA VAL A 75 10.32 -0.82 5.88
C VAL A 75 11.10 -0.31 4.67
N SER A 76 10.53 -0.40 3.47
CA SER A 76 11.10 0.19 2.25
C SER A 76 11.01 1.71 2.24
N SER A 77 10.00 2.28 2.91
CA SER A 77 9.82 3.73 3.07
C SER A 77 10.74 4.34 4.12
N ASP A 78 11.40 3.51 4.93
CA ASP A 78 12.19 3.92 6.10
C ASP A 78 11.36 4.76 7.10
N VAL A 79 10.07 4.44 7.27
CA VAL A 79 9.24 4.97 8.36
C VAL A 79 9.31 4.06 9.57
N MET A 80 9.20 2.76 9.32
CA MET A 80 9.49 1.72 10.29
C MET A 80 10.73 0.94 9.86
N THR A 81 11.37 0.26 10.79
CA THR A 81 12.56 -0.55 10.54
C THR A 81 12.45 -1.92 11.19
N CYS A 82 12.98 -2.91 10.47
CA CYS A 82 12.94 -4.31 10.83
C CYS A 82 14.05 -5.07 10.09
N SER A 83 14.75 -5.96 10.79
CA SER A 83 15.79 -6.81 10.20
C SER A 83 15.37 -8.28 10.04
N TRP A 84 14.09 -8.61 10.26
CA TRP A 84 13.59 -9.97 10.14
C TRP A 84 13.48 -10.38 8.66
N GLY A 85 13.86 -11.63 8.36
CA GLY A 85 14.00 -12.10 6.98
C GLY A 85 12.70 -12.41 6.27
N ASN A 86 11.56 -12.32 6.95
CA ASN A 86 10.23 -12.69 6.49
C ASN A 86 9.44 -11.48 5.95
N ALA A 87 8.35 -11.74 5.21
CA ALA A 87 7.58 -10.74 4.44
C ALA A 87 8.43 -9.79 3.59
N MET A 88 9.55 -10.27 3.03
CA MET A 88 10.50 -9.46 2.27
C MET A 88 11.14 -8.29 3.05
N MET A 89 10.80 -8.06 4.32
CA MET A 89 11.20 -6.88 5.09
C MET A 89 12.70 -6.61 5.01
N LYS A 90 13.54 -7.54 5.51
CA LYS A 90 15.00 -7.40 5.47
C LYS A 90 15.52 -7.13 4.06
N LEU A 91 15.02 -7.83 3.02
CA LEU A 91 15.54 -7.66 1.66
C LEU A 91 15.26 -6.25 1.16
N SER A 92 14.03 -5.78 1.38
CA SER A 92 13.56 -4.48 0.92
C SER A 92 14.13 -3.30 1.74
N SER A 93 14.51 -3.53 3.00
CA SER A 93 15.12 -2.54 3.90
C SER A 93 16.64 -2.63 4.03
N SER A 94 17.29 -3.62 3.41
CA SER A 94 18.75 -3.70 3.40
C SER A 94 19.39 -2.60 2.56
N GLU A 95 20.56 -2.14 3.00
CA GLU A 95 21.39 -1.17 2.28
C GLU A 95 22.76 -1.82 1.96
N PRO A 96 23.18 -1.86 0.68
CA PRO A 96 22.55 -1.24 -0.48
C PRO A 96 21.25 -1.95 -0.88
N ARG A 97 20.30 -1.16 -1.41
CA ARG A 97 19.04 -1.68 -1.96
C ARG A 97 19.33 -2.57 -3.17
N VAL A 98 18.58 -3.66 -3.27
CA VAL A 98 18.67 -4.65 -4.36
C VAL A 98 17.39 -4.67 -5.18
N GLU A 99 17.46 -5.22 -6.39
CA GLU A 99 16.29 -5.44 -7.24
C GLU A 99 15.28 -6.36 -6.54
N LEU A 100 13.99 -6.10 -6.75
CA LEU A 100 12.93 -6.95 -6.20
C LEU A 100 13.04 -8.37 -6.80
N PRO A 101 12.95 -9.44 -5.99
CA PRO A 101 13.06 -10.81 -6.47
C PRO A 101 11.72 -11.29 -7.08
N ASN A 102 11.39 -10.80 -8.28
CA ASN A 102 10.17 -11.19 -9.00
C ASN A 102 10.30 -12.59 -9.63
N THR A 103 10.17 -13.62 -8.80
CA THR A 103 10.24 -15.03 -9.22
C THR A 103 9.29 -15.86 -8.36
N THR A 104 8.72 -16.91 -8.96
CA THR A 104 7.83 -17.86 -8.27
C THR A 104 8.55 -18.74 -7.24
N THR A 105 9.89 -18.76 -7.25
CA THR A 105 10.70 -19.55 -6.32
C THR A 105 11.16 -18.78 -5.08
N TYR A 106 10.94 -17.47 -5.02
CA TYR A 106 11.32 -16.68 -3.86
C TYR A 106 10.37 -16.96 -2.69
N SER A 107 10.91 -17.29 -1.52
CA SER A 107 10.12 -17.72 -0.36
C SER A 107 9.05 -16.71 0.09
N TYR A 108 9.24 -15.43 -0.23
CA TYR A 108 8.34 -14.34 0.12
C TYR A 108 7.78 -13.62 -1.12
N ALA A 109 7.64 -14.34 -2.25
CA ALA A 109 7.04 -13.82 -3.48
C ALA A 109 5.61 -13.28 -3.27
N TYR A 110 4.92 -13.74 -2.23
CA TYR A 110 3.62 -13.22 -1.81
C TYR A 110 3.62 -11.71 -1.55
N ALA A 111 4.76 -11.10 -1.19
CA ALA A 111 4.88 -9.64 -1.03
C ALA A 111 4.58 -8.89 -2.34
N ILE A 112 4.92 -9.51 -3.48
CA ILE A 112 4.63 -9.00 -4.83
C ILE A 112 3.28 -9.53 -5.33
N GLU A 113 2.90 -10.76 -4.99
CA GLU A 113 1.73 -11.44 -5.58
C GLU A 113 0.39 -11.12 -4.91
N ASN A 114 0.38 -10.96 -3.57
CA ASN A 114 -0.86 -10.99 -2.81
C ASN A 114 -1.79 -9.85 -3.20
N ASN A 115 -1.28 -8.62 -3.31
CA ASN A 115 -2.12 -7.46 -3.63
C ASN A 115 -2.76 -7.61 -5.02
N TRP A 116 -2.04 -8.15 -6.02
CA TRP A 116 -2.59 -8.45 -7.34
C TRP A 116 -3.84 -9.34 -7.24
N TYR A 117 -3.68 -10.53 -6.67
CA TYR A 117 -4.77 -11.51 -6.62
C TYR A 117 -5.89 -11.14 -5.63
N ARG A 118 -5.56 -10.44 -4.54
CA ARG A 118 -6.55 -9.95 -3.57
C ARG A 118 -7.40 -8.83 -4.16
N MET A 119 -6.80 -7.87 -4.87
CA MET A 119 -7.54 -6.78 -5.50
C MET A 119 -8.41 -7.29 -6.65
N TYR A 120 -7.91 -8.16 -7.52
CA TYR A 120 -8.75 -8.75 -8.57
C TYR A 120 -9.88 -9.63 -8.02
N ARG A 121 -9.70 -10.26 -6.86
CA ARG A 121 -10.80 -10.93 -6.15
C ARG A 121 -11.86 -9.93 -5.68
N ALA A 122 -11.45 -8.82 -5.05
CA ALA A 122 -12.36 -7.77 -4.62
C ALA A 122 -13.16 -7.20 -5.81
N ILE A 123 -12.46 -6.91 -6.92
CA ILE A 123 -13.03 -6.42 -8.17
C ILE A 123 -14.02 -7.43 -8.75
N SER A 124 -13.65 -8.71 -8.87
CA SER A 124 -14.55 -9.74 -9.41
C SER A 124 -15.84 -9.82 -8.60
N SER A 125 -15.76 -9.88 -7.26
CA SER A 125 -16.95 -9.96 -6.41
C SER A 125 -17.85 -8.72 -6.53
N ALA A 126 -17.27 -7.53 -6.68
CA ALA A 126 -18.05 -6.32 -6.96
C ALA A 126 -18.71 -6.36 -8.35
N ASN A 127 -17.96 -6.79 -9.37
CA ASN A 127 -18.43 -6.88 -10.76
C ASN A 127 -19.57 -7.89 -10.91
N ASP A 128 -19.45 -9.08 -10.30
CA ASP A 128 -20.47 -10.12 -10.30
C ASP A 128 -21.79 -9.59 -9.70
N GLY A 129 -21.69 -8.88 -8.57
CA GLY A 129 -22.82 -8.22 -7.95
C GLY A 129 -23.46 -7.16 -8.85
N LEU A 130 -22.65 -6.28 -9.44
CA LEU A 130 -23.13 -5.24 -10.38
C LEU A 130 -23.79 -5.83 -11.63
N ARG A 131 -23.25 -6.91 -12.17
CA ARG A 131 -23.84 -7.66 -13.30
C ARG A 131 -25.16 -8.33 -12.93
N ALA A 132 -25.24 -8.95 -11.75
CA ALA A 132 -26.47 -9.57 -11.26
C ALA A 132 -27.61 -8.54 -11.13
N ILE A 133 -27.34 -7.39 -10.50
CA ILE A 133 -28.34 -6.30 -10.37
C ILE A 133 -28.74 -5.76 -11.75
N SER A 134 -27.78 -5.62 -12.67
CA SER A 134 -28.05 -5.15 -14.04
C SER A 134 -28.84 -6.16 -14.89
N SER A 135 -28.74 -7.45 -14.55
CA SER A 135 -29.52 -8.54 -15.16
C SER A 135 -30.91 -8.71 -14.54
N GLY A 136 -31.29 -7.85 -13.60
CA GLY A 136 -32.64 -7.80 -13.02
C GLY A 136 -32.75 -8.33 -11.59
N MET A 137 -31.64 -8.69 -10.93
CA MET A 137 -31.66 -9.08 -9.52
C MET A 137 -32.27 -7.98 -8.64
N GLN A 138 -33.12 -8.38 -7.70
CA GLN A 138 -33.81 -7.50 -6.77
C GLN A 138 -33.28 -7.75 -5.34
N ILE A 139 -32.34 -6.94 -4.89
CA ILE A 139 -31.80 -6.98 -3.52
C ILE A 139 -32.75 -6.23 -2.57
N GLY A 140 -33.05 -6.84 -1.43
CA GLY A 140 -34.09 -6.37 -0.53
C GLY A 140 -35.50 -6.54 -1.11
N GLU A 141 -36.50 -6.01 -0.40
CA GLU A 141 -37.90 -6.08 -0.84
C GLU A 141 -38.08 -5.30 -2.15
N ASN A 142 -38.44 -6.00 -3.23
CA ASN A 142 -38.67 -5.42 -4.56
C ASN A 142 -37.50 -4.55 -5.10
N GLY A 143 -36.26 -4.88 -4.73
CA GLY A 143 -35.07 -4.17 -5.23
C GLY A 143 -34.73 -2.88 -4.47
N ALA A 144 -35.37 -2.62 -3.33
CA ALA A 144 -35.14 -1.41 -2.53
C ALA A 144 -33.67 -1.20 -2.13
N ASP A 145 -32.87 -2.27 -2.04
CA ASP A 145 -31.46 -2.21 -1.63
C ASP A 145 -30.48 -2.27 -2.81
N ASN A 146 -30.97 -2.24 -4.06
CA ASN A 146 -30.11 -2.31 -5.25
C ASN A 146 -29.10 -1.15 -5.30
N GLU A 147 -29.52 0.08 -5.05
CA GLU A 147 -28.63 1.25 -5.13
C GLU A 147 -27.61 1.29 -3.99
N ARG A 148 -27.97 0.79 -2.79
CA ARG A 148 -27.02 0.57 -1.68
C ARG A 148 -25.91 -0.39 -2.10
N ALA A 149 -26.30 -1.52 -2.69
CA ALA A 149 -25.36 -2.54 -3.15
C ALA A 149 -24.49 -2.03 -4.31
N ARG A 150 -25.06 -1.28 -5.27
CA ARG A 150 -24.32 -0.65 -6.37
C ARG A 150 -23.29 0.36 -5.87
N ALA A 151 -23.68 1.26 -4.97
CA ALA A 151 -22.78 2.26 -4.40
C ALA A 151 -21.57 1.61 -3.73
N PHE A 152 -21.80 0.56 -2.94
CA PHE A 152 -20.71 -0.15 -2.27
C PHE A 152 -19.83 -0.98 -3.22
N ALA A 153 -20.43 -1.68 -4.18
CA ALA A 153 -19.68 -2.43 -5.18
C ALA A 153 -18.76 -1.50 -5.98
N LYS A 154 -19.26 -0.33 -6.42
CA LYS A 154 -18.44 0.69 -7.10
C LYS A 154 -17.35 1.27 -6.20
N LEU A 155 -17.65 1.49 -4.91
CA LEU A 155 -16.66 1.93 -3.93
C LEU A 155 -15.49 0.93 -3.87
N ILE A 156 -15.77 -0.36 -3.67
CA ILE A 156 -14.71 -1.39 -3.57
C ILE A 156 -13.99 -1.60 -4.90
N GLN A 157 -14.71 -1.54 -6.04
CA GLN A 157 -14.12 -1.61 -7.38
C GLN A 157 -13.09 -0.48 -7.56
N GLY A 158 -13.45 0.77 -7.23
CA GLY A 158 -12.54 1.91 -7.30
C GLY A 158 -11.38 1.83 -6.30
N MET A 159 -11.65 1.39 -5.05
CA MET A 159 -10.62 1.21 -4.03
C MET A 159 -9.56 0.18 -4.43
N ALA A 160 -9.98 -0.95 -5.01
CA ALA A 160 -9.09 -2.02 -5.43
C ALA A 160 -8.24 -1.62 -6.65
N HIS A 161 -8.84 -0.97 -7.67
CA HIS A 161 -8.07 -0.43 -8.79
C HIS A 161 -7.08 0.65 -8.36
N GLY A 162 -7.47 1.51 -7.42
CA GLY A 162 -6.59 2.55 -6.88
C GLY A 162 -5.36 1.97 -6.19
N LEU A 163 -5.53 0.91 -5.38
CA LEU A 163 -4.39 0.23 -4.78
C LEU A 163 -3.50 -0.45 -5.82
N LEU A 164 -4.08 -1.13 -6.82
CA LEU A 164 -3.32 -1.71 -7.94
C LEU A 164 -2.49 -0.64 -8.65
N ALA A 165 -3.07 0.52 -8.93
CA ALA A 165 -2.41 1.65 -9.56
C ALA A 165 -1.31 2.29 -8.69
N CYS A 166 -1.42 2.25 -7.37
CA CYS A 166 -0.35 2.72 -6.49
C CYS A 166 0.81 1.71 -6.36
N PHE A 167 0.49 0.41 -6.44
CA PHE A 167 1.42 -0.66 -6.13
C PHE A 167 2.21 -1.16 -7.36
N TYR A 168 1.55 -1.37 -8.51
CA TYR A 168 2.16 -1.97 -9.72
C TYR A 168 2.52 -0.93 -10.81
N ASP A 169 3.39 -1.29 -11.75
CA ASP A 169 3.74 -0.47 -12.94
C ASP A 169 2.59 -0.38 -13.95
N LYS A 170 1.79 -1.45 -14.05
CA LYS A 170 0.62 -1.57 -14.90
C LYS A 170 -0.37 -2.56 -14.30
N ALA A 171 -1.63 -2.46 -14.68
CA ALA A 171 -2.68 -3.38 -14.28
C ALA A 171 -3.80 -3.41 -15.33
N PHE A 172 -4.70 -4.38 -15.25
CA PHE A 172 -5.95 -4.38 -15.99
C PHE A 172 -6.95 -3.41 -15.36
N ILE A 173 -7.71 -2.74 -16.21
CA ILE A 173 -8.98 -2.10 -15.84
C ILE A 173 -10.06 -3.15 -16.09
N PHE A 174 -10.67 -3.66 -15.02
CA PHE A 174 -11.70 -4.70 -15.10
C PHE A 174 -12.95 -4.27 -14.34
N ASP A 175 -13.97 -3.87 -15.07
CA ASP A 175 -15.26 -3.47 -14.51
C ASP A 175 -16.38 -4.46 -14.87
N GLU A 176 -17.59 -4.17 -14.42
CA GLU A 176 -18.76 -5.01 -14.63
C GLU A 176 -19.21 -5.11 -16.09
N THR A 177 -18.69 -4.24 -16.97
CA THR A 177 -19.05 -4.20 -18.40
C THR A 177 -18.21 -5.12 -19.26
N VAL A 178 -17.08 -5.61 -18.74
CA VAL A 178 -16.19 -6.55 -19.42
C VAL A 178 -16.72 -7.98 -19.28
N ASP A 179 -16.90 -8.67 -20.40
CA ASP A 179 -17.22 -10.09 -20.48
C ASP A 179 -15.97 -10.90 -20.83
N LEU A 180 -15.40 -11.60 -19.86
CA LEU A 180 -14.16 -12.39 -20.05
C LEU A 180 -14.31 -13.57 -21.04
N ASN A 181 -15.51 -13.90 -21.50
CA ASN A 181 -15.71 -14.90 -22.55
C ASN A 181 -15.49 -14.33 -23.96
N THR A 182 -15.62 -13.02 -24.11
CA THR A 182 -15.59 -12.34 -25.42
C THR A 182 -14.55 -11.23 -25.50
N ASP A 183 -14.29 -10.55 -24.39
CA ASP A 183 -13.31 -9.48 -24.26
C ASP A 183 -11.95 -10.01 -23.84
N VAL A 184 -10.91 -9.34 -24.36
CA VAL A 184 -9.51 -9.58 -23.96
C VAL A 184 -9.04 -8.41 -23.13
N LEU A 185 -8.63 -8.68 -21.89
CA LEU A 185 -8.06 -7.65 -21.02
C LEU A 185 -6.66 -7.24 -21.48
N GLU A 186 -6.47 -5.94 -21.64
CA GLU A 186 -5.17 -5.34 -21.95
C GLU A 186 -4.59 -4.65 -20.72
N LEU A 187 -3.28 -4.81 -20.51
CA LEU A 187 -2.57 -4.06 -19.47
C LEU A 187 -2.56 -2.58 -19.79
N LYS A 188 -2.93 -1.76 -18.81
CA LYS A 188 -2.91 -0.30 -18.87
C LYS A 188 -1.89 0.25 -17.89
N SER A 189 -1.32 1.40 -18.21
CA SER A 189 -0.35 2.06 -17.34
C SER A 189 -0.97 2.39 -15.98
N TYR A 190 -0.15 2.47 -14.93
CA TYR A 190 -0.63 2.81 -13.58
C TYR A 190 -1.40 4.15 -13.53
N THR A 191 -1.10 5.10 -14.41
CA THR A 191 -1.83 6.38 -14.49
C THR A 191 -3.22 6.22 -15.10
N GLU A 192 -3.38 5.39 -16.13
CA GLU A 192 -4.70 5.05 -16.70
C GLU A 192 -5.57 4.29 -15.69
N VAL A 193 -4.97 3.33 -14.97
CA VAL A 193 -5.68 2.56 -13.94
C VAL A 193 -6.11 3.46 -12.78
N ALA A 194 -5.26 4.40 -12.34
CA ALA A 194 -5.62 5.38 -11.32
C ALA A 194 -6.76 6.32 -11.77
N ALA A 195 -6.75 6.75 -13.04
CA ALA A 195 -7.82 7.57 -13.58
C ALA A 195 -9.17 6.82 -13.57
N ALA A 196 -9.17 5.55 -13.99
CA ALA A 196 -10.36 4.71 -13.93
C ALA A 196 -10.83 4.47 -12.48
N ALA A 197 -9.90 4.23 -11.55
CA ALA A 197 -10.21 4.08 -10.13
C ALA A 197 -10.91 5.33 -9.56
N VAL A 198 -10.42 6.53 -9.89
CA VAL A 198 -11.05 7.79 -9.46
C VAL A 198 -12.44 7.94 -10.05
N THR A 199 -12.66 7.60 -11.33
CA THR A 199 -14.00 7.61 -11.93
C THR A 199 -14.96 6.65 -11.23
N MET A 200 -14.51 5.43 -10.89
CA MET A 200 -15.34 4.47 -10.14
C MET A 200 -15.71 4.97 -8.74
N LEU A 201 -14.80 5.67 -8.07
CA LEU A 201 -15.06 6.30 -6.77
C LEU A 201 -16.03 7.49 -6.90
N GLU A 202 -15.90 8.30 -7.95
CA GLU A 202 -16.84 9.39 -8.26
C GLU A 202 -18.25 8.85 -8.58
N GLU A 203 -18.34 7.72 -9.28
CA GLU A 203 -19.60 7.00 -9.50
C GLU A 203 -20.20 6.49 -8.19
N ALA A 204 -19.40 5.87 -7.33
CA ALA A 204 -19.85 5.40 -6.02
C ALA A 204 -20.42 6.56 -5.16
N ALA A 205 -19.72 7.69 -5.12
CA ALA A 205 -20.17 8.89 -4.44
C ALA A 205 -21.48 9.41 -5.03
N SER A 206 -21.58 9.47 -6.36
CA SER A 206 -22.78 9.95 -7.07
C SER A 206 -24.01 9.08 -6.79
N ILE A 207 -23.86 7.75 -6.82
CA ILE A 207 -24.94 6.80 -6.49
C ILE A 207 -25.36 6.99 -5.03
N ALA A 208 -24.40 7.10 -4.11
CA ALA A 208 -24.69 7.25 -2.69
C ALA A 208 -25.38 8.59 -2.37
N THR A 209 -24.97 9.69 -3.00
CA THR A 209 -25.64 11.00 -2.83
C THR A 209 -27.04 11.05 -3.44
N ALA A 210 -27.27 10.33 -4.54
CA ALA A 210 -28.56 10.31 -5.22
C ALA A 210 -29.64 9.46 -4.49
N ASN A 211 -29.24 8.67 -3.51
CA ASN A 211 -30.09 7.69 -2.83
C ASN A 211 -30.01 7.86 -1.30
N SER A 212 -30.87 7.15 -0.56
CA SER A 212 -30.88 7.15 0.90
C SER A 212 -30.90 5.72 1.40
N PHE A 213 -29.89 5.35 2.21
CA PHE A 213 -29.78 4.01 2.76
C PHE A 213 -28.85 4.00 3.99
N THR A 214 -28.93 2.90 4.74
CA THR A 214 -27.98 2.57 5.82
C THR A 214 -27.38 1.19 5.59
N MET A 215 -26.15 1.00 6.07
CA MET A 215 -25.33 -0.19 5.87
C MET A 215 -24.72 -0.64 7.19
N ASP A 216 -25.29 -1.68 7.78
CA ASP A 216 -24.86 -2.19 9.08
C ASP A 216 -23.78 -3.27 8.94
N SER A 217 -22.62 -3.04 9.55
CA SER A 217 -21.52 -3.99 9.64
C SER A 217 -21.04 -4.51 8.27
N TRP A 218 -21.13 -3.69 7.22
CA TRP A 218 -20.48 -3.97 5.93
C TRP A 218 -18.97 -3.76 6.04
N TRP A 219 -18.59 -2.70 6.75
CA TRP A 219 -17.30 -2.60 7.43
C TRP A 219 -17.46 -3.16 8.85
N ASN A 220 -16.52 -3.96 9.34
CA ASN A 220 -16.73 -4.66 10.61
C ASN A 220 -17.01 -3.71 11.77
N GLY A 221 -18.13 -3.94 12.46
CA GLY A 221 -18.54 -3.17 13.63
C GLY A 221 -18.95 -1.72 13.38
N ILE A 222 -19.10 -1.29 12.11
CA ILE A 222 -19.51 0.09 11.78
C ILE A 222 -20.81 0.08 10.98
N THR A 223 -21.68 1.03 11.32
CA THR A 223 -22.85 1.41 10.50
C THR A 223 -22.51 2.66 9.70
N HIS A 224 -22.75 2.61 8.39
CA HIS A 224 -22.58 3.76 7.51
C HIS A 224 -23.91 4.18 6.90
N SER A 225 -24.12 5.49 6.78
CA SER A 225 -25.14 6.07 5.91
C SER A 225 -24.65 6.17 4.47
N ASN A 226 -25.56 6.47 3.54
CA ASN A 226 -25.20 6.84 2.17
C ASN A 226 -24.27 8.07 2.11
N GLU A 227 -24.42 9.04 3.01
CA GLU A 227 -23.52 10.20 3.09
C GLU A 227 -22.10 9.78 3.47
N ASP A 228 -21.95 8.83 4.40
CA ASP A 228 -20.64 8.32 4.80
C ASP A 228 -19.96 7.56 3.66
N ILE A 229 -20.71 6.77 2.89
CA ILE A 229 -20.18 6.09 1.69
C ILE A 229 -19.67 7.11 0.66
N ALA A 230 -20.42 8.19 0.41
CA ALA A 230 -19.98 9.25 -0.49
C ALA A 230 -18.69 9.93 -0.01
N LYS A 231 -18.61 10.23 1.29
CA LYS A 231 -17.40 10.82 1.91
C LYS A 231 -16.20 9.89 1.83
N ILE A 232 -16.37 8.60 2.11
CA ILE A 232 -15.31 7.59 2.00
C ILE A 232 -14.81 7.53 0.54
N ALA A 233 -15.71 7.51 -0.44
CA ALA A 233 -15.35 7.46 -1.85
C ALA A 233 -14.52 8.69 -2.27
N HIS A 234 -14.95 9.89 -1.87
CA HIS A 234 -14.18 11.12 -2.12
C HIS A 234 -12.81 11.10 -1.46
N SER A 235 -12.71 10.67 -0.20
CA SER A 235 -11.43 10.59 0.49
C SER A 235 -10.45 9.60 -0.15
N PHE A 236 -10.92 8.46 -0.63
CA PHE A 236 -10.08 7.55 -1.41
C PHE A 236 -9.68 8.14 -2.77
N ALA A 237 -10.55 8.91 -3.42
CA ALA A 237 -10.21 9.59 -4.67
C ALA A 237 -9.08 10.62 -4.44
N ALA A 238 -9.18 11.43 -3.37
CA ALA A 238 -8.12 12.35 -2.96
C ALA A 238 -6.79 11.62 -2.67
N ARG A 239 -6.85 10.52 -1.91
CA ARG A 239 -5.70 9.66 -1.60
C ARG A 239 -5.00 9.19 -2.87
N TYR A 240 -5.73 8.56 -3.79
CA TYR A 240 -5.13 7.95 -4.98
C TYR A 240 -4.63 8.97 -6.00
N LEU A 241 -5.30 10.12 -6.15
CA LEU A 241 -4.80 11.22 -6.98
C LEU A 241 -3.41 11.68 -6.54
N ALA A 242 -3.17 11.75 -5.24
CA ALA A 242 -1.88 12.13 -4.70
C ALA A 242 -0.88 10.96 -4.76
N GLN A 243 -1.26 9.81 -4.18
CA GLN A 243 -0.35 8.69 -3.93
C GLN A 243 0.10 7.97 -5.20
N VAL A 244 -0.60 8.10 -6.33
CA VAL A 244 -0.17 7.48 -7.59
C VAL A 244 1.17 8.02 -8.11
N ALA A 245 1.56 9.25 -7.74
CA ALA A 245 2.82 9.84 -8.18
C ALA A 245 4.04 9.00 -7.77
N ARG A 246 4.92 8.70 -8.74
CA ARG A 246 6.16 7.93 -8.53
C ARG A 246 7.38 8.80 -8.25
N THR A 247 7.31 10.09 -8.60
CA THR A 247 8.43 11.03 -8.53
C THR A 247 7.96 12.41 -8.04
N PRO A 248 8.88 13.27 -7.56
CA PRO A 248 8.57 14.67 -7.24
C PRO A 248 7.95 15.43 -8.41
N ALA A 249 8.38 15.13 -9.63
CA ALA A 249 7.83 15.76 -10.84
C ALA A 249 6.38 15.35 -11.09
N GLU A 250 6.06 14.05 -10.94
CA GLU A 250 4.68 13.58 -11.02
C GLU A 250 3.82 14.15 -9.88
N ARG A 251 4.35 14.20 -8.66
CA ARG A 251 3.62 14.73 -7.49
C ARG A 251 3.30 16.22 -7.65
N ALA A 252 4.24 16.99 -8.21
CA ALA A 252 4.02 18.39 -8.57
C ALA A 252 2.99 18.58 -9.71
N ALA A 253 2.79 17.56 -10.56
CA ALA A 253 1.86 17.59 -11.69
C ALA A 253 0.44 17.08 -11.33
N VAL A 254 0.23 16.57 -10.11
CA VAL A 254 -1.11 16.17 -9.62
C VAL A 254 -2.09 17.34 -9.73
N ASP A 255 -3.34 17.06 -10.11
CA ASP A 255 -4.41 18.06 -10.05
C ASP A 255 -4.82 18.30 -8.59
N TRP A 256 -4.07 19.19 -7.94
CA TRP A 256 -4.27 19.57 -6.55
C TRP A 256 -5.62 20.27 -6.30
N ASN A 257 -6.24 20.88 -7.32
CA ASN A 257 -7.59 21.43 -7.18
C ASN A 257 -8.64 20.31 -7.10
N LYS A 258 -8.47 19.25 -7.90
CA LYS A 258 -9.30 18.04 -7.80
C LYS A 258 -9.11 17.36 -6.44
N VAL A 259 -7.88 17.29 -5.93
CA VAL A 259 -7.61 16.79 -4.56
C VAL A 259 -8.36 17.62 -3.51
N ILE A 260 -8.28 18.95 -3.53
CA ILE A 260 -9.02 19.82 -2.60
C ILE A 260 -10.53 19.60 -2.69
N THR A 261 -11.05 19.42 -3.90
CA THR A 261 -12.49 19.15 -4.12
C THR A 261 -12.92 17.87 -3.43
N HIS A 262 -12.16 16.79 -3.59
CA HIS A 262 -12.44 15.53 -2.93
C HIS A 262 -12.24 15.59 -1.42
N VAL A 263 -11.17 16.22 -0.93
CA VAL A 263 -10.95 16.42 0.51
C VAL A 263 -12.10 17.17 1.16
N SER A 264 -12.59 18.23 0.51
CA SER A 264 -13.69 19.05 1.03
C SER A 264 -15.03 18.29 1.13
N ASN A 265 -15.19 17.24 0.32
CA ASN A 265 -16.34 16.33 0.36
C ASN A 265 -16.01 15.01 1.05
N GLY A 266 -14.85 14.90 1.70
CA GLY A 266 -14.31 13.69 2.29
C GLY A 266 -14.86 13.41 3.69
N ILE A 267 -14.26 12.41 4.32
CA ILE A 267 -14.60 11.97 5.68
C ILE A 267 -14.44 13.09 6.71
N THR A 268 -15.39 13.15 7.64
CA THR A 268 -15.34 14.02 8.82
C THR A 268 -15.05 13.24 10.10
N GLU A 269 -15.08 11.91 10.01
CA GLU A 269 -14.74 10.97 11.07
C GLU A 269 -13.85 9.87 10.48
N THR A 270 -12.89 9.38 11.26
CA THR A 270 -11.96 8.33 10.81
C THR A 270 -12.69 7.03 10.50
N LEU A 271 -12.42 6.44 9.33
CA LEU A 271 -12.88 5.09 9.00
C LEU A 271 -11.99 4.09 9.74
N ALA A 272 -12.51 3.46 10.79
CA ALA A 272 -11.77 2.52 11.63
C ALA A 272 -12.54 1.23 11.93
N PRO A 273 -12.65 0.29 10.96
CA PRO A 273 -13.34 -0.99 11.19
C PRO A 273 -12.75 -1.74 12.39
N ASN A 274 -13.58 -2.43 13.15
CA ASN A 274 -13.09 -3.20 14.31
C ASN A 274 -12.31 -4.43 13.84
N GLY A 275 -11.30 -4.82 14.61
CA GLY A 275 -10.70 -6.13 14.47
C GLY A 275 -11.66 -7.27 14.81
N ASP A 276 -11.34 -8.47 14.34
CA ASP A 276 -12.16 -9.67 14.54
C ASP A 276 -11.41 -10.82 15.22
N GLY A 277 -10.35 -10.51 15.98
CA GLY A 277 -9.59 -11.51 16.73
C GLY A 277 -8.68 -12.36 15.86
N TYR A 278 -7.92 -11.73 14.96
CA TYR A 278 -6.95 -12.37 14.05
C TYR A 278 -7.60 -13.24 12.96
N ASN A 279 -8.66 -12.76 12.30
CA ASN A 279 -9.25 -13.44 11.15
C ASN A 279 -9.14 -12.60 9.88
N ASN A 280 -10.23 -11.96 9.45
CA ASN A 280 -10.30 -11.23 8.19
C ASN A 280 -10.02 -9.73 8.36
N TRP A 281 -10.24 -9.20 9.56
CA TRP A 281 -10.04 -7.79 9.90
C TRP A 281 -8.76 -7.64 10.71
N LEU A 282 -7.63 -7.84 10.02
CA LEU A 282 -6.28 -7.74 10.58
C LEU A 282 -5.48 -6.62 9.89
N HIS A 283 -4.66 -5.92 10.67
CA HIS A 283 -3.74 -4.90 10.17
C HIS A 283 -2.35 -5.10 10.76
N SER A 284 -1.46 -5.72 9.99
CA SER A 284 -0.17 -6.20 10.48
C SER A 284 0.74 -5.07 10.96
N GLY A 285 0.66 -3.90 10.32
CA GLY A 285 1.37 -2.70 10.77
C GLY A 285 0.98 -2.29 12.19
N GLN A 286 -0.32 -2.27 12.50
CA GLN A 286 -0.84 -1.89 13.81
C GLN A 286 -0.52 -2.97 14.85
N GLU A 287 -0.50 -4.24 14.45
CA GLU A 287 -0.08 -5.36 15.29
C GLU A 287 1.41 -5.32 15.64
N PHE A 288 2.31 -5.37 14.65
CA PHE A 288 3.73 -5.69 14.87
C PHE A 288 4.59 -4.47 15.24
N HIS A 289 4.12 -3.26 14.94
CA HIS A 289 4.87 -2.02 15.14
C HIS A 289 4.37 -1.16 16.32
N ASN A 290 3.35 -1.60 17.08
CA ASN A 290 2.76 -0.83 18.20
C ASN A 290 2.83 -1.48 19.59
N ASP A 291 3.47 -2.65 19.75
CA ASP A 291 3.65 -3.24 21.08
C ASP A 291 4.80 -2.51 21.81
N ARG A 292 4.49 -1.90 22.97
CA ARG A 292 5.40 -1.10 23.84
C ARG A 292 6.70 -1.81 24.20
N GLY A 293 7.64 -1.82 23.25
CA GLY A 293 9.00 -2.28 23.48
C GLY A 293 9.22 -3.78 23.55
N ARG A 294 8.18 -4.62 23.41
CA ARG A 294 8.34 -6.10 23.32
C ARG A 294 8.52 -6.60 21.87
N SER A 295 8.59 -5.70 20.91
CA SER A 295 8.09 -5.95 19.56
C SER A 295 9.11 -6.40 18.51
N TRP A 296 8.53 -6.81 17.39
CA TRP A 296 9.13 -7.27 16.15
C TRP A 296 9.82 -6.13 15.36
N ALA A 297 9.44 -4.87 15.57
CA ALA A 297 9.88 -3.73 14.75
C ALA A 297 10.14 -2.43 15.55
N ARG A 298 10.80 -1.44 14.94
CA ARG A 298 11.10 -0.12 15.53
C ARG A 298 10.69 1.00 14.56
N MET A 299 10.60 2.23 15.03
CA MET A 299 10.56 3.41 14.16
C MET A 299 11.95 3.63 13.56
N ASP A 300 12.04 3.91 12.26
CA ASP A 300 13.34 4.17 11.63
C ASP A 300 13.83 5.59 11.97
N TYR A 301 15.13 5.74 12.21
CA TYR A 301 15.75 7.06 12.44
C TYR A 301 15.61 8.00 11.25
N LYS A 302 15.46 7.48 10.03
CA LYS A 302 15.22 8.29 8.83
C LYS A 302 13.86 8.98 8.83
N PHE A 303 12.89 8.49 9.60
CA PHE A 303 11.62 9.17 9.80
C PHE A 303 11.74 10.27 10.87
N ILE A 304 12.20 9.92 12.07
CA ILE A 304 12.17 10.86 13.20
C ILE A 304 13.38 11.79 13.29
N GLY A 305 14.48 11.50 12.59
CA GLY A 305 15.76 12.16 12.78
C GLY A 305 15.79 13.65 12.41
N GLY A 306 14.86 14.13 11.58
CA GLY A 306 14.71 15.56 11.32
C GLY A 306 14.22 16.37 12.52
N ALA A 307 13.74 15.71 13.59
CA ALA A 307 13.39 16.31 14.87
C ALA A 307 14.55 16.36 15.88
N ASP A 308 15.69 15.73 15.60
CA ASP A 308 16.86 15.73 16.49
C ASP A 308 17.50 17.13 16.52
N ALA A 309 17.45 17.79 17.67
CA ALA A 309 18.09 19.07 17.91
C ALA A 309 19.61 18.96 18.13
N SER A 310 20.11 17.75 18.41
CA SER A 310 21.53 17.47 18.58
C SER A 310 22.23 17.18 17.24
N ASP A 311 23.57 17.10 17.25
CA ASP A 311 24.35 16.63 16.09
C ASP A 311 24.27 15.09 15.90
N GLY A 312 23.52 14.36 16.72
CA GLY A 312 23.47 12.89 16.74
C GLY A 312 23.06 12.29 15.39
N TYR A 313 21.87 12.64 14.89
CA TYR A 313 21.36 12.13 13.61
C TYR A 313 22.21 12.59 12.42
N LYS A 314 22.70 13.83 12.45
CA LYS A 314 23.66 14.34 11.46
C LYS A 314 24.93 13.48 11.41
N ASN A 315 25.51 13.14 12.56
CA ASN A 315 26.69 12.29 12.67
C ASN A 315 26.39 10.83 12.27
N TRP A 316 25.20 10.33 12.60
CA TRP A 316 24.73 9.00 12.17
C TRP A 316 24.63 8.91 10.65
N LEU A 317 24.07 9.92 9.98
CA LEU A 317 24.03 10.01 8.52
C LEU A 317 25.43 10.05 7.89
N ALA A 318 26.36 10.80 8.49
CA ALA A 318 27.76 10.88 8.03
C ALA A 318 28.57 9.59 8.28
N THR A 319 28.08 8.69 9.13
CA THR A 319 28.70 7.39 9.40
C THR A 319 28.37 6.41 8.26
N ASP A 320 29.37 5.62 7.84
CA ASP A 320 29.13 4.54 6.89
C ASP A 320 27.96 3.66 7.35
N VAL A 321 27.03 3.38 6.45
CA VAL A 321 25.78 2.72 6.81
C VAL A 321 25.99 1.36 7.48
N GLN A 322 27.03 0.60 7.14
CA GLN A 322 27.30 -0.69 7.80
C GLN A 322 27.87 -0.54 9.21
N SER A 323 28.29 0.67 9.59
CA SER A 323 28.84 1.01 10.90
C SER A 323 27.87 1.83 11.76
N ARG A 324 26.70 2.20 11.23
CA ARG A 324 25.66 2.92 11.97
C ARG A 324 25.12 2.07 13.11
N THR A 325 24.91 2.68 14.26
CA THR A 325 24.35 2.04 15.46
C THR A 325 23.24 2.90 16.05
N GLU A 326 22.46 2.30 16.95
CA GLU A 326 21.43 3.02 17.72
C GLU A 326 22.03 4.02 18.71
N PHE A 327 21.31 5.13 18.94
CA PHE A 327 21.60 6.20 19.89
C PHE A 327 20.29 6.91 20.30
N PHE A 328 20.34 7.80 21.29
CA PHE A 328 19.20 8.66 21.65
C PHE A 328 19.35 10.03 20.99
N MET A 329 18.30 10.47 20.29
CA MET A 329 18.17 11.81 19.72
C MET A 329 17.62 12.79 20.76
N ASP A 330 17.94 14.07 20.62
CA ASP A 330 17.33 15.15 21.40
C ASP A 330 16.04 15.60 20.68
N ILE A 331 14.90 15.03 21.08
CA ILE A 331 13.60 15.25 20.43
C ILE A 331 12.68 15.94 21.42
N SER A 332 12.09 17.08 21.02
CA SER A 332 11.09 17.79 21.84
C SER A 332 9.64 17.55 21.40
N ASP A 333 9.40 16.65 20.43
CA ASP A 333 8.05 16.34 19.97
C ASP A 333 7.27 15.59 21.04
N LYS A 334 6.19 16.20 21.54
CA LYS A 334 5.34 15.62 22.59
C LYS A 334 4.62 14.33 22.19
N ARG A 335 4.58 14.01 20.90
CA ARG A 335 4.10 12.71 20.41
C ARG A 335 5.13 11.60 20.58
N VAL A 336 6.41 11.93 20.74
CA VAL A 336 7.51 10.96 20.89
C VAL A 336 7.97 10.85 22.35
N THR A 337 7.95 11.95 23.10
CA THR A 337 8.47 11.99 24.48
C THR A 337 7.83 13.11 25.29
N THR A 338 7.77 12.98 26.61
CA THR A 338 7.42 14.10 27.50
C THR A 338 8.60 15.04 27.74
N GLY A 339 9.82 14.59 27.47
CA GLY A 339 11.08 15.26 27.82
C GLY A 339 11.49 15.10 29.30
N GLU A 340 10.80 14.25 30.06
CA GLU A 340 11.09 13.92 31.45
C GLU A 340 11.48 12.44 31.59
N ASP A 341 12.32 12.09 32.56
CA ASP A 341 12.59 10.71 32.99
C ASP A 341 12.11 10.60 34.45
N ALA A 342 10.81 10.37 34.62
CA ALA A 342 10.19 10.39 35.95
C ALA A 342 10.54 9.14 36.77
N ASP A 343 10.80 8.01 36.09
CA ASP A 343 11.07 6.71 36.70
C ASP A 343 12.58 6.48 36.98
N GLY A 344 13.46 7.34 36.45
CA GLY A 344 14.90 7.35 36.69
C GLY A 344 15.64 6.19 36.04
N ASP A 345 15.12 5.67 34.92
CA ASP A 345 15.69 4.51 34.21
C ASP A 345 16.57 4.89 33.02
N GLU A 346 16.90 6.19 32.90
CA GLU A 346 17.69 6.80 31.82
C GLU A 346 16.95 6.80 30.46
N LEU A 347 15.64 6.55 30.45
CA LEU A 347 14.77 6.69 29.29
C LEU A 347 13.75 7.80 29.54
N GLU A 348 13.51 8.63 28.53
CA GLU A 348 12.45 9.62 28.64
C GLU A 348 11.08 8.95 28.58
N ASP A 349 10.15 9.44 29.39
CA ASP A 349 8.78 8.96 29.48
C ASP A 349 8.08 9.04 28.11
N GLU A 350 7.20 8.09 27.88
CA GLU A 350 6.50 7.91 26.61
C GLU A 350 5.67 9.14 26.20
N GLY A 351 5.81 9.56 24.95
CA GLY A 351 4.94 10.57 24.35
C GLY A 351 3.59 10.00 23.92
N LEU A 352 2.80 10.84 23.24
CA LEU A 352 1.44 10.48 22.84
C LEU A 352 1.34 9.27 21.90
N TYR A 353 2.29 9.11 20.97
CA TYR A 353 2.23 8.09 19.90
C TYR A 353 3.44 7.15 19.88
N ALA A 354 4.55 7.56 20.46
CA ALA A 354 5.80 6.84 20.44
C ALA A 354 6.57 7.05 21.74
N GLY A 355 7.59 6.24 21.95
CA GLY A 355 8.44 6.35 23.13
C GLY A 355 9.82 5.76 22.90
N THR A 356 10.73 6.11 23.80
CA THR A 356 12.08 5.58 23.86
C THR A 356 12.07 4.13 24.37
N ARG A 357 13.07 3.34 23.98
CA ARG A 357 13.17 1.91 24.27
C ARG A 357 14.62 1.52 24.56
N GLY A 358 14.78 0.37 25.22
CA GLY A 358 16.06 -0.31 25.30
C GLY A 358 16.62 -0.76 23.93
N PRO A 359 17.76 -1.48 23.93
CA PRO A 359 18.41 -1.93 22.69
C PRO A 359 17.45 -2.65 21.73
N SER A 360 17.68 -2.47 20.43
CA SER A 360 16.90 -3.13 19.38
C SER A 360 16.99 -4.66 19.49
N PRO A 361 15.89 -5.41 19.30
CA PRO A 361 15.88 -6.88 19.35
C PRO A 361 16.48 -7.54 18.08
N PHE A 362 17.09 -6.75 17.21
CA PHE A 362 17.56 -7.14 15.90
C PHE A 362 18.94 -7.81 15.95
N ARG A 363 19.24 -8.65 14.95
CA ARG A 363 20.54 -9.30 14.86
C ARG A 363 21.54 -8.38 14.17
N ALA A 364 22.66 -8.06 14.82
CA ALA A 364 23.69 -7.17 14.28
C ALA A 364 24.23 -7.63 12.91
N ASN A 365 24.32 -8.95 12.68
CA ASN A 365 24.76 -9.50 11.39
C ASN A 365 23.77 -9.29 10.23
N ARG A 366 22.63 -8.64 10.47
CA ARG A 366 21.65 -8.24 9.46
C ARG A 366 21.69 -6.73 9.17
N GLY A 367 22.68 -6.02 9.69
CA GLY A 367 22.86 -4.59 9.51
C GLY A 367 22.37 -3.81 10.73
N THR A 368 23.30 -3.16 11.43
CA THR A 368 23.02 -2.35 12.64
C THR A 368 22.36 -1.00 12.31
N TYR A 369 22.37 -0.58 11.04
CA TYR A 369 21.59 0.57 10.58
C TYR A 369 20.08 0.39 10.71
N HIS A 370 19.58 -0.84 10.88
CA HIS A 370 18.18 -1.08 11.22
C HIS A 370 17.86 -0.75 12.68
N PHE A 371 18.86 -0.56 13.55
CA PHE A 371 18.62 -0.44 14.98
C PHE A 371 18.08 0.95 15.32
N SER A 372 17.13 1.00 16.24
CA SER A 372 16.52 2.23 16.72
C SER A 372 16.06 2.09 18.17
N ARG A 373 16.21 3.20 18.91
CA ARG A 373 15.73 3.38 20.28
C ARG A 373 14.29 3.85 20.38
N TYR A 374 13.53 3.93 19.28
CA TYR A 374 12.16 4.42 19.30
C TYR A 374 11.19 3.39 18.75
N SER A 375 10.03 3.29 19.39
CA SER A 375 8.90 2.47 18.93
C SER A 375 7.63 3.30 18.95
N PHE A 376 6.77 3.03 17.98
CA PHE A 376 5.41 3.56 17.94
C PHE A 376 4.52 2.74 18.90
N HIS A 377 3.47 3.34 19.43
CA HIS A 377 2.46 2.71 20.29
C HIS A 377 1.07 3.34 20.12
N ARG A 378 0.87 4.19 19.11
CA ARG A 378 -0.42 4.86 18.84
C ARG A 378 -1.60 3.87 18.71
N TYR A 379 -1.35 2.69 18.16
CA TYR A 379 -2.36 1.64 17.95
C TYR A 379 -2.14 0.42 18.84
N GLU A 380 -1.51 0.61 20.00
CA GLU A 380 -1.19 -0.48 20.92
C GLU A 380 -2.41 -1.25 21.42
N SER A 381 -3.58 -0.60 21.48
CA SER A 381 -4.83 -1.26 21.87
C SER A 381 -5.18 -2.38 20.90
N PHE A 382 -4.93 -2.19 19.60
CA PHE A 382 -5.13 -3.25 18.61
C PHE A 382 -4.20 -4.45 18.86
N ALA A 383 -2.91 -4.19 19.10
CA ALA A 383 -1.93 -5.23 19.37
C ALA A 383 -2.13 -5.92 20.73
N GLY A 384 -2.51 -5.16 21.76
CA GLY A 384 -2.57 -5.60 23.16
C GLY A 384 -3.92 -6.18 23.60
N GLU A 385 -5.02 -5.80 22.95
CA GLU A 385 -6.37 -6.22 23.34
C GLU A 385 -6.90 -7.42 22.52
N GLY A 386 -5.99 -8.19 21.90
CA GLY A 386 -6.35 -9.39 21.14
C GLY A 386 -6.94 -9.10 19.77
N TYR A 387 -6.54 -8.00 19.12
CA TYR A 387 -6.88 -7.68 17.74
C TYR A 387 -8.37 -7.46 17.48
N VAL A 388 -9.05 -6.80 18.44
CA VAL A 388 -10.47 -6.45 18.34
C VAL A 388 -10.74 -4.94 18.39
N ALA A 389 -9.72 -4.14 18.72
CA ALA A 389 -9.84 -2.69 18.75
C ALA A 389 -10.13 -2.12 17.35
N PRO A 390 -10.65 -0.89 17.23
CA PRO A 390 -10.79 -0.19 15.96
C PRO A 390 -9.47 -0.09 15.21
N ILE A 391 -9.51 -0.28 13.89
CA ILE A 391 -8.36 -0.27 12.97
C ILE A 391 -8.49 0.93 12.03
N PRO A 392 -7.94 2.11 12.35
CA PRO A 392 -7.97 3.26 11.44
C PRO A 392 -7.33 2.93 10.09
N ILE A 393 -8.09 3.06 9.00
CA ILE A 393 -7.60 2.85 7.62
C ILE A 393 -7.62 4.07 6.71
N LEU A 394 -8.30 5.13 7.15
CA LEU A 394 -8.42 6.41 6.48
C LEU A 394 -8.80 7.46 7.54
N THR A 395 -7.91 8.41 7.77
CA THR A 395 -8.04 9.38 8.88
C THR A 395 -8.38 10.78 8.37
N THR A 396 -9.01 11.57 9.23
CA THR A 396 -9.23 13.00 8.95
C THR A 396 -7.92 13.77 8.85
N ALA A 397 -6.87 13.33 9.58
CA ALA A 397 -5.53 13.90 9.47
C ALA A 397 -4.95 13.74 8.07
N GLU A 398 -5.13 12.58 7.43
CA GLU A 398 -4.70 12.40 6.04
C GLU A 398 -5.37 13.41 5.11
N MET A 399 -6.68 13.67 5.27
CA MET A 399 -7.41 14.64 4.46
C MET A 399 -6.88 16.06 4.69
N ASP A 400 -6.64 16.44 5.95
CA ASP A 400 -6.04 17.72 6.31
C ASP A 400 -4.63 17.89 5.70
N PHE A 401 -3.78 16.86 5.74
CA PHE A 401 -2.44 16.94 5.13
C PHE A 401 -2.46 16.95 3.61
N LEU A 402 -3.39 16.25 2.96
CA LEU A 402 -3.59 16.37 1.51
C LEU A 402 -4.03 17.79 1.13
N HIS A 403 -4.87 18.43 1.94
CA HIS A 403 -5.23 19.83 1.76
C HIS A 403 -4.03 20.76 1.95
N ALA A 404 -3.27 20.59 3.04
CA ALA A 404 -2.09 21.40 3.31
C ALA A 404 -1.05 21.28 2.17
N GLU A 405 -0.82 20.06 1.66
CA GLU A 405 0.08 19.80 0.54
C GLU A 405 -0.38 20.51 -0.74
N ALA A 406 -1.68 20.44 -1.04
CA ALA A 406 -2.28 21.17 -2.15
C ALA A 406 -2.05 22.69 -2.05
N LEU A 407 -2.20 23.25 -0.85
CA LEU A 407 -1.98 24.67 -0.57
C LEU A 407 -0.50 25.06 -0.74
N LEU A 408 0.44 24.21 -0.33
CA LEU A 408 1.87 24.43 -0.59
C LEU A 408 2.17 24.48 -2.09
N HIS A 409 1.60 23.58 -2.88
CA HIS A 409 1.73 23.62 -4.34
C HIS A 409 1.13 24.89 -4.97
N GLN A 410 0.11 25.48 -4.35
CA GLN A 410 -0.48 26.76 -4.77
C GLN A 410 0.27 28.00 -4.26
N GLY A 411 1.35 27.83 -3.49
CA GLY A 411 2.08 28.95 -2.88
C GLY A 411 1.37 29.58 -1.67
N LYS A 412 0.36 28.93 -1.11
CA LYS A 412 -0.45 29.40 0.02
C LYS A 412 0.09 28.90 1.36
N GLY A 413 1.30 29.32 1.68
CA GLY A 413 2.06 28.83 2.85
C GLY A 413 1.32 28.99 4.18
N ASP A 414 0.80 30.18 4.49
CA ASP A 414 0.15 30.45 5.78
C ASP A 414 -1.17 29.67 5.95
N GLU A 415 -1.92 29.45 4.88
CA GLU A 415 -3.14 28.63 4.91
C GLU A 415 -2.78 27.15 5.17
N ALA A 416 -1.72 26.64 4.53
CA ALA A 416 -1.21 25.29 4.79
C ALA A 416 -0.72 25.14 6.24
N ALA A 417 0.06 26.11 6.72
CA ALA A 417 0.58 26.16 8.09
C ALA A 417 -0.55 26.08 9.13
N ALA A 418 -1.62 26.84 8.95
CA ALA A 418 -2.77 26.81 9.86
C ALA A 418 -3.43 25.42 9.97
N ILE A 419 -3.44 24.64 8.89
CA ILE A 419 -3.92 23.25 8.92
C ILE A 419 -2.92 22.34 9.65
N MET A 420 -1.63 22.46 9.33
CA MET A 420 -0.56 21.66 9.95
C MET A 420 -0.42 21.92 11.44
N ASP A 421 -0.65 23.15 11.91
CA ASP A 421 -0.51 23.56 13.31
C ASP A 421 -1.46 22.82 14.26
N LYS A 422 -2.60 22.29 13.76
CA LYS A 422 -3.46 21.35 14.52
C LYS A 422 -2.73 20.10 15.01
N TYR A 423 -1.65 19.72 14.34
CA TYR A 423 -0.85 18.53 14.65
C TYR A 423 0.54 18.93 15.14
N HIS A 424 1.13 19.97 14.55
CA HIS A 424 2.46 20.45 14.88
C HIS A 424 2.49 21.20 16.23
N THR A 425 1.57 22.16 16.43
CA THR A 425 1.49 22.94 17.67
C THR A 425 0.70 22.22 18.73
N ASP A 426 -0.54 21.82 18.43
CA ASP A 426 -1.45 21.29 19.45
C ASP A 426 -1.01 19.92 19.98
N LEU A 427 -0.52 19.04 19.11
CA LEU A 427 -0.09 17.69 19.50
C LEU A 427 1.43 17.58 19.65
N GLY A 428 2.19 18.14 18.72
CA GLY A 428 3.66 18.07 18.72
C GLY A 428 4.32 19.02 19.73
N GLY A 429 3.63 20.07 20.16
CA GLY A 429 4.15 21.04 21.14
C GLY A 429 5.12 22.08 20.57
N TYR A 430 5.15 22.25 19.25
CA TYR A 430 5.99 23.24 18.58
C TYR A 430 5.31 24.62 18.44
N PRO A 431 6.07 25.70 18.21
CA PRO A 431 5.49 26.99 17.82
C PRO A 431 4.66 26.88 16.53
N SER A 432 3.75 27.83 16.31
CA SER A 432 3.01 27.93 15.05
C SER A 432 3.97 28.08 13.87
N SER A 433 3.66 27.40 12.76
CA SER A 433 4.44 27.44 11.53
C SER A 433 4.04 28.57 10.57
N VAL A 434 3.01 29.35 10.90
CA VAL A 434 2.57 30.52 10.09
C VAL A 434 3.72 31.53 9.93
N GLY A 435 3.92 32.03 8.71
CA GLY A 435 5.02 32.91 8.35
C GLY A 435 6.35 32.20 8.05
N THR A 436 6.41 30.88 8.19
CA THR A 436 7.58 30.08 7.79
C THR A 436 7.69 30.00 6.27
N ALA A 437 8.92 29.99 5.75
CA ALA A 437 9.15 29.84 4.32
C ALA A 437 8.63 28.50 3.80
N ILE A 438 7.98 28.51 2.62
CA ILE A 438 7.43 27.29 2.00
C ILE A 438 8.53 26.22 1.80
N GLY A 439 9.69 26.63 1.30
CA GLY A 439 10.79 25.72 0.98
C GLY A 439 10.55 24.92 -0.30
N SER A 440 11.09 23.71 -0.36
CA SER A 440 11.02 22.79 -1.48
C SER A 440 10.56 21.41 -1.03
N ILE A 441 9.86 20.67 -1.91
CA ILE A 441 9.49 19.27 -1.69
C ILE A 441 10.70 18.37 -1.39
N SER A 442 11.90 18.77 -1.84
CA SER A 442 13.17 18.09 -1.57
C SER A 442 13.76 18.39 -0.19
N ASP A 443 13.21 19.36 0.57
CA ASP A 443 13.72 19.70 1.90
C ASP A 443 13.56 18.52 2.85
N VAL A 444 14.46 18.36 3.81
CA VAL A 444 14.43 17.18 4.67
C VAL A 444 13.20 17.22 5.57
N ALA A 445 12.49 16.10 5.71
CA ALA A 445 11.38 16.01 6.66
C ALA A 445 11.87 16.29 8.09
N GLY A 446 11.25 17.25 8.77
CA GLY A 446 11.56 17.59 10.16
C GLY A 446 10.68 18.73 10.67
N PRO A 447 10.29 18.72 11.95
CA PRO A 447 9.40 19.73 12.53
C PRO A 447 10.14 21.00 12.95
N ILE A 448 11.47 20.98 12.97
CA ILE A 448 12.31 22.10 13.41
C ILE A 448 13.28 22.52 12.31
N ASN A 449 13.77 23.76 12.44
CA ASN A 449 15.00 24.19 11.79
C ASN A 449 16.18 23.76 12.66
N GLY A 450 16.79 22.64 12.31
CA GLY A 450 17.79 21.95 13.12
C GLY A 450 19.03 21.54 12.31
N PRO A 451 19.89 20.69 12.89
CA PRO A 451 21.16 20.29 12.26
C PRO A 451 21.03 19.59 10.90
N VAL A 452 19.89 18.96 10.62
CA VAL A 452 19.61 18.27 9.34
C VAL A 452 18.42 18.86 8.59
N SER A 453 17.32 19.15 9.28
CA SER A 453 16.11 19.74 8.69
C SER A 453 16.20 21.25 8.58
N GLN A 454 15.74 21.81 7.46
CA GLN A 454 15.68 23.26 7.24
C GLN A 454 14.50 23.93 7.97
N GLY A 455 13.53 23.13 8.43
CA GLY A 455 12.32 23.63 9.10
C GLY A 455 11.43 24.47 8.19
N SER A 456 11.41 24.20 6.90
CA SER A 456 10.46 24.82 5.96
C SER A 456 9.07 24.21 6.11
N LEU A 457 8.05 24.83 5.51
CA LEU A 457 6.70 24.23 5.52
C LEU A 457 6.67 22.85 4.86
N TRP A 458 7.50 22.60 3.83
CA TRP A 458 7.66 21.25 3.27
C TRP A 458 8.30 20.28 4.25
N SER A 459 9.34 20.69 5.00
CA SER A 459 9.93 19.86 6.07
C SER A 459 8.88 19.49 7.13
N ILE A 460 8.13 20.48 7.60
CA ILE A 460 7.11 20.35 8.63
C ILE A 460 5.96 19.46 8.14
N LEU A 461 5.46 19.67 6.91
CA LEU A 461 4.39 18.87 6.32
C LEU A 461 4.76 17.39 6.28
N LYS A 462 5.93 17.06 5.73
CA LYS A 462 6.33 15.66 5.55
C LYS A 462 6.47 14.92 6.87
N TYR A 463 7.12 15.55 7.86
CA TYR A 463 7.27 14.96 9.18
C TYR A 463 5.93 14.74 9.87
N ASN A 464 5.09 15.77 9.92
CA ASN A 464 3.81 15.69 10.62
C ASN A 464 2.82 14.76 9.91
N LYS A 465 2.77 14.76 8.58
CA LYS A 465 1.94 13.82 7.84
C LYS A 465 2.31 12.38 8.17
N LEU A 466 3.60 12.02 8.11
CA LEU A 466 4.05 10.67 8.45
C LEU A 466 3.72 10.31 9.91
N MET A 467 3.91 11.23 10.86
CA MET A 467 3.54 11.02 12.27
C MET A 467 2.04 10.77 12.47
N GLU A 468 1.20 11.42 11.66
CA GLU A 468 -0.25 11.29 11.77
C GLU A 468 -0.85 10.11 11.02
N VAL A 469 -0.25 9.71 9.90
CA VAL A 469 -0.83 8.69 9.02
C VAL A 469 -0.13 7.34 9.11
N ALA A 470 1.07 7.23 9.69
CA ALA A 470 1.77 5.96 9.79
C ALA A 470 0.88 4.85 10.37
N LEU A 471 0.97 3.66 9.77
CA LEU A 471 0.25 2.44 10.11
C LEU A 471 -1.28 2.50 9.94
N THR A 472 -1.80 3.37 9.08
CA THR A 472 -3.26 3.43 8.83
C THR A 472 -3.65 2.74 7.52
N GLY A 473 -3.00 3.03 6.40
CA GLY A 473 -3.36 2.44 5.11
C GLY A 473 -2.26 1.58 4.51
N ALA A 474 -2.64 0.59 3.69
CA ALA A 474 -1.69 -0.29 3.00
C ALA A 474 -0.76 0.48 2.04
N GLY A 475 0.42 0.85 2.54
CA GLY A 475 1.51 1.46 1.78
C GLY A 475 1.53 2.98 1.73
N ILE A 476 0.66 3.66 2.47
CA ILE A 476 0.49 5.12 2.37
C ILE A 476 1.80 5.88 2.61
N GLU A 477 2.62 5.42 3.55
CA GLU A 477 3.90 6.03 3.88
C GLU A 477 4.87 5.87 2.73
N PHE A 478 4.91 4.67 2.15
CA PHE A 478 5.73 4.39 0.99
C PHE A 478 5.34 5.26 -0.20
N TYR A 479 4.05 5.42 -0.46
CA TYR A 479 3.59 6.23 -1.60
C TYR A 479 3.86 7.72 -1.42
N ASP A 480 3.71 8.27 -0.21
CA ASP A 480 4.05 9.66 0.07
C ASP A 480 5.56 9.91 0.01
N VAL A 481 6.37 9.07 0.70
CA VAL A 481 7.84 9.17 0.67
C VAL A 481 8.37 9.02 -0.76
N ARG A 482 7.77 8.14 -1.57
CA ARG A 482 8.03 8.00 -3.00
C ARG A 482 7.72 9.29 -3.76
N GLY A 483 6.49 9.81 -3.62
CA GLY A 483 6.04 11.01 -4.32
C GLY A 483 6.89 12.24 -3.99
N TRP A 484 7.41 12.33 -2.77
CA TRP A 484 8.33 13.39 -2.36
C TRP A 484 9.78 13.18 -2.82
N GLY A 485 10.12 11.99 -3.31
CA GLY A 485 11.48 11.64 -3.74
C GLY A 485 12.43 11.32 -2.57
N ASP A 486 11.89 10.95 -1.41
CA ASP A 486 12.63 10.73 -0.17
C ASP A 486 13.00 9.27 0.08
N LEU A 487 12.58 8.34 -0.79
CA LEU A 487 12.95 6.93 -0.67
C LEU A 487 14.48 6.78 -0.68
N THR A 488 15.00 5.86 0.13
CA THR A 488 16.41 5.48 0.09
C THR A 488 16.83 5.10 -1.33
N SER A 489 18.03 5.55 -1.73
CA SER A 489 18.52 5.31 -3.09
C SER A 489 18.54 3.82 -3.43
N GLY A 490 18.03 3.46 -4.60
CA GLY A 490 17.92 2.08 -5.07
C GLY A 490 16.63 1.35 -4.65
N THR A 491 15.78 1.94 -3.81
CA THR A 491 14.45 1.35 -3.52
C THR A 491 13.62 1.32 -4.80
N ALA A 492 12.96 0.21 -5.12
CA ALA A 492 12.01 0.16 -6.23
C ALA A 492 10.86 1.14 -5.98
N ILE A 493 10.49 1.98 -6.96
CA ILE A 493 9.39 2.95 -6.79
C ILE A 493 8.00 2.33 -7.03
N HIS A 494 7.95 1.12 -7.57
CA HIS A 494 6.75 0.31 -7.76
C HIS A 494 7.11 -1.17 -7.93
N HIS A 495 6.09 -2.03 -7.92
CA HIS A 495 6.25 -3.45 -8.14
C HIS A 495 6.00 -3.83 -9.60
N PRO A 496 6.70 -4.85 -10.11
CA PRO A 496 6.36 -5.45 -11.41
C PRO A 496 5.08 -6.26 -11.28
N LEU A 497 4.45 -6.57 -12.43
CA LEU A 497 3.48 -7.67 -12.47
C LEU A 497 4.10 -8.91 -11.84
N PRO A 498 3.33 -9.65 -11.02
CA PRO A 498 3.88 -10.84 -10.39
C PRO A 498 4.36 -11.86 -11.43
N ALA A 499 5.51 -12.49 -11.21
CA ALA A 499 6.08 -13.48 -12.13
C ALA A 499 5.09 -14.61 -12.46
N LYS A 500 4.25 -14.98 -11.49
CA LYS A 500 3.15 -15.94 -11.68
C LYS A 500 2.16 -15.46 -12.75
N GLU A 501 1.78 -14.18 -12.72
CA GLU A 501 0.88 -13.58 -13.69
C GLU A 501 1.54 -13.43 -15.06
N LEU A 502 2.80 -13.01 -15.11
CA LEU A 502 3.57 -12.93 -16.36
C LEU A 502 3.67 -14.29 -17.05
N GLY A 503 3.78 -15.37 -16.28
CA GLY A 503 3.71 -16.73 -16.80
C GLY A 503 2.35 -17.08 -17.43
N VAL A 504 1.23 -16.64 -16.84
CA VAL A 504 -0.12 -16.80 -17.40
C VAL A 504 -0.27 -16.00 -18.70
N LEU A 505 0.21 -14.75 -18.71
CA LEU A 505 0.17 -13.85 -19.86
C LEU A 505 1.21 -14.18 -20.94
N GLN A 506 2.08 -15.17 -20.70
CA GLN A 506 3.21 -15.55 -21.56
C GLN A 506 4.15 -14.36 -21.87
N GLN A 507 4.37 -13.49 -20.90
CA GLN A 507 5.28 -12.34 -20.99
C GLN A 507 6.62 -12.63 -20.32
N GLU A 508 7.65 -11.89 -20.71
CA GLU A 508 8.97 -11.96 -20.06
C GLU A 508 8.89 -11.47 -18.60
N ILE A 509 9.64 -12.13 -17.72
CA ILE A 509 9.79 -11.69 -16.33
C ILE A 509 10.70 -10.46 -16.29
N TYR A 510 10.26 -9.42 -15.57
CA TYR A 510 11.03 -8.21 -15.31
C TYR A 510 10.88 -7.78 -13.85
N SER A 511 11.72 -6.84 -13.42
CA SER A 511 11.72 -6.31 -12.05
C SER A 511 12.28 -4.90 -11.98
N PHE A 512 12.29 -4.32 -10.78
CA PHE A 512 12.66 -2.93 -10.50
C PHE A 512 13.50 -2.80 -9.23
N GLY A 513 14.11 -1.63 -9.07
CA GLY A 513 14.95 -1.29 -7.93
C GLY A 513 16.38 -1.78 -8.08
N GLY A 514 17.11 -1.74 -6.97
CA GLY A 514 18.55 -1.96 -6.97
C GLY A 514 19.33 -0.70 -7.36
N SER A 515 20.51 -0.54 -6.77
CA SER A 515 21.37 0.62 -7.08
C SER A 515 21.75 0.67 -8.56
N GLY A 516 21.23 1.67 -9.29
CA GLY A 516 21.43 1.81 -10.74
C GLY A 516 20.55 0.91 -11.61
N GLY A 517 19.56 0.24 -11.02
CA GLY A 517 18.55 -0.55 -11.74
C GLY A 517 17.41 0.30 -12.29
N THR A 518 16.50 -0.36 -13.02
CA THR A 518 15.31 0.27 -13.60
C THR A 518 14.33 0.70 -12.51
N ASP A 519 13.75 1.91 -12.67
CA ASP A 519 12.77 2.49 -11.73
C ASP A 519 13.20 2.41 -10.26
N ALA A 520 14.50 2.60 -10.06
CA ALA A 520 15.12 2.69 -8.75
C ALA A 520 15.12 4.15 -8.28
N ALA A 521 14.71 4.37 -7.03
CA ALA A 521 14.69 5.70 -6.42
C ALA A 521 16.09 6.34 -6.49
N PRO A 522 16.20 7.61 -6.91
CA PRO A 522 17.50 8.31 -6.96
C PRO A 522 18.05 8.66 -5.56
N GLY A 523 17.19 8.62 -4.54
CA GLY A 523 17.48 9.18 -3.22
C GLY A 523 17.30 10.70 -3.17
N ASN A 524 17.01 11.22 -1.98
CA ASN A 524 17.04 12.67 -1.76
C ASN A 524 18.49 13.13 -1.54
N SER A 525 18.99 14.05 -2.35
CA SER A 525 20.35 14.59 -2.22
C SER A 525 20.56 15.47 -0.97
N ALA A 526 19.49 16.05 -0.42
CA ALA A 526 19.54 16.90 0.78
C ALA A 526 19.73 16.08 2.06
N THR A 527 19.29 14.82 2.06
CA THR A 527 19.66 13.80 3.05
C THR A 527 20.18 12.59 2.31
N PRO A 528 21.51 12.46 2.09
CA PRO A 528 22.07 11.28 1.49
C PRO A 528 21.78 10.05 2.37
N ARG A 529 20.64 9.40 2.11
CA ARG A 529 20.26 8.09 2.64
C ARG A 529 21.03 6.99 1.90
N ALA A 530 22.22 7.30 1.38
CA ALA A 530 22.95 6.46 0.45
C ALA A 530 23.99 5.58 1.15
N TYR A 531 24.15 4.37 0.60
CA TYR A 531 25.24 3.46 0.92
C TYR A 531 26.56 3.96 0.29
N HIS A 532 27.63 4.07 1.09
CA HIS A 532 28.97 4.49 0.62
C HIS A 532 30.01 3.36 0.57
N GLY A 533 29.59 2.10 0.72
CA GLY A 533 30.49 0.94 0.70
C GLY A 533 30.74 0.35 -0.71
N PRO A 534 31.55 -0.72 -0.81
CA PRO A 534 31.87 -1.35 -2.08
C PRO A 534 30.64 -1.99 -2.75
N LYS A 535 30.54 -1.85 -4.09
CA LYS A 535 29.48 -2.49 -4.89
C LYS A 535 29.46 -4.00 -4.64
N VAL A 536 28.30 -4.56 -4.31
CA VAL A 536 28.10 -6.01 -4.22
C VAL A 536 28.11 -6.56 -5.66
N PRO A 537 28.95 -7.56 -6.00
CA PRO A 537 28.91 -8.18 -7.32
C PRO A 537 27.56 -8.84 -7.57
N HIS A 538 26.99 -8.61 -8.76
CA HIS A 538 25.75 -9.21 -9.25
C HIS A 538 25.82 -10.74 -9.35
#